data_AF-A0A7Y3X536-F1
#
_entry.id   AF-A0A7Y3X536-F1
#
_cell.length_a   1.000
_cell.length_b   1.000
_cell.length_c   1.000
_cell.angle_alpha   90.00
_cell.angle_beta   90.00
_cell.angle_gamma   90.00
#
_symmetry.space_group_name_H-M   'P 1'
#
loop_
_entity.id
_entity.type
_entity.pdbx_description
1 polymer ?
#
loop_
_entity_poly.entity_id
_entity_poly.type
_entity_poly.pdbx_seq_one_letter_code
_entity_poly.pdbx_strand_id
1 'polypeptide(L)'
;MAKAYSYDLRQKVINAIQLDGMKQSEAAQVFQLSRNTINLWLKRQKETGDYQAKTTRPHRTSSKITDWDKFAKFVKQHGGKTQAQMVELWQEQISVRTISRALHKLGLSRKKKDVWLP
;
A
#
# COMPACT_ATOMS: atom_id res chain seq x y z
N MET A 1 -5.99 -8.79 12.48
CA MET A 1 -6.22 -7.39 12.90
C MET A 1 -7.71 -7.13 12.95
N ALA A 2 -8.19 -6.38 13.94
CA ALA A 2 -9.60 -5.99 13.99
C ALA A 2 -9.97 -5.11 12.78
N LYS A 3 -11.16 -5.34 12.21
CA LYS A 3 -11.67 -4.56 11.08
C LYS A 3 -12.11 -3.18 11.58
N ALA A 4 -11.74 -2.14 10.84
CA ALA A 4 -12.19 -0.79 11.14
C ALA A 4 -13.69 -0.64 10.88
N TYR A 5 -14.38 0.15 11.70
CA TYR A 5 -15.77 0.55 11.44
C TYR A 5 -15.90 1.26 10.08
N SER A 6 -17.01 1.00 9.39
CA SER A 6 -17.33 1.55 8.07
C SER A 6 -17.37 3.08 8.09
N TYR A 7 -17.12 3.71 6.94
CA TYR A 7 -17.17 5.16 6.84
C TYR A 7 -18.59 5.71 7.05
N ASP A 8 -19.59 5.02 6.52
CA ASP A 8 -21.01 5.37 6.72
C ASP A 8 -21.40 5.43 8.20
N LEU A 9 -20.98 4.44 9.01
CA LEU A 9 -21.27 4.45 10.45
C LEU A 9 -20.63 5.65 11.14
N ARG A 10 -19.38 5.98 10.79
CA ARG A 10 -18.69 7.15 11.34
C ARG A 10 -19.41 8.44 10.98
N GLN A 11 -19.80 8.58 9.72
CA GLN A 11 -20.52 9.76 9.25
C GLN A 11 -21.84 9.94 10.00
N LYS A 12 -22.63 8.88 10.17
CA LYS A 12 -23.89 8.93 10.93
C LYS A 12 -23.68 9.37 12.37
N VAL A 13 -22.66 8.82 13.04
CA VAL A 13 -22.33 9.17 14.43
C VAL A 13 -21.87 10.62 14.55
N ILE A 14 -20.99 11.07 13.64
CA ILE A 14 -20.46 12.44 13.65
C ILE A 14 -21.56 13.45 13.33
N ASN A 15 -22.42 13.16 12.35
CA ASN A 15 -23.57 14.00 12.01
C ASN A 15 -24.56 14.12 13.17
N ALA A 16 -24.86 13.02 13.87
CA ALA A 16 -25.72 13.07 15.05
C ALA A 16 -25.17 13.99 16.14
N ILE A 17 -23.84 14.04 16.30
CA ILE A 17 -23.21 14.91 17.30
C ILE A 17 -23.15 16.36 16.83
N GLN A 18 -22.82 16.61 15.56
CA GLN A 18 -22.54 17.95 15.04
C GLN A 18 -23.76 18.69 14.51
N LEU A 19 -24.68 17.98 13.87
CA LEU A 19 -25.90 18.54 13.26
C LEU A 19 -27.08 18.44 14.22
N ASP A 20 -27.28 17.27 14.82
CA ASP A 20 -28.42 17.02 15.70
C ASP A 20 -28.14 17.40 17.18
N GLY A 21 -26.90 17.81 17.49
CA GLY A 21 -26.50 18.27 18.83
C GLY A 21 -26.45 17.17 19.89
N MET A 22 -26.43 15.89 19.49
CA MET A 22 -26.42 14.75 20.40
C MET A 22 -25.14 14.72 21.24
N LYS A 23 -25.27 14.40 22.54
CA LYS A 23 -24.08 14.22 23.38
C LYS A 23 -23.35 12.94 22.98
N GLN A 24 -22.02 12.94 23.11
CA GLN A 24 -21.21 11.75 22.82
C GLN A 24 -21.61 10.52 23.65
N SER A 25 -22.11 10.71 24.88
CA SER A 25 -22.62 9.63 25.73
C SER A 25 -23.89 9.00 25.19
N GLU A 26 -24.80 9.82 24.65
CA GLU A 26 -26.05 9.37 24.04
C GLU A 26 -25.75 8.67 22.72
N ALA A 27 -24.88 9.24 21.88
CA ALA A 27 -24.43 8.62 20.64
C ALA A 27 -23.75 7.26 20.90
N ALA A 28 -22.93 7.15 21.95
CA ALA A 28 -22.31 5.88 22.33
C ALA A 28 -23.37 4.80 22.63
N GLN A 29 -24.44 5.15 23.34
CA GLN A 29 -25.53 4.21 23.65
C GLN A 29 -26.35 3.84 22.42
N VAL A 30 -26.77 4.84 21.63
CA VAL A 30 -27.61 4.66 20.43
C VAL A 30 -26.91 3.81 19.38
N PHE A 31 -25.63 4.11 19.11
CA PHE A 31 -24.86 3.40 18.09
C PHE A 31 -24.13 2.16 18.64
N GLN A 32 -24.31 1.83 19.93
CA GLN A 32 -23.65 0.72 20.62
C GLN A 32 -22.12 0.74 20.45
N LEU A 33 -21.53 1.93 20.57
CA LEU A 33 -20.11 2.18 20.45
C LEU A 33 -19.51 2.61 21.79
N SER A 34 -18.22 2.33 21.99
CA SER A 34 -17.53 2.92 23.13
C SER A 34 -17.38 4.43 22.96
N ARG A 35 -17.52 5.20 24.05
CA ARG A 35 -17.22 6.64 24.06
C ARG A 35 -15.81 6.94 23.54
N ASN A 36 -14.85 6.04 23.80
CA ASN A 36 -13.49 6.18 23.29
C ASN A 36 -13.41 6.14 21.75
N THR A 37 -14.21 5.28 21.10
CA THR A 37 -14.27 5.21 19.64
C THR A 37 -14.72 6.55 19.03
N ILE A 38 -15.76 7.15 19.60
CA ILE A 38 -16.28 8.45 19.18
C ILE A 38 -15.24 9.55 19.40
N ASN A 39 -14.58 9.57 20.56
CA ASN A 39 -13.50 10.51 20.87
C ASN A 39 -12.35 10.42 19.85
N LEU A 40 -11.94 9.22 19.46
CA LEU A 40 -10.89 9.02 18.46
C LEU A 40 -11.29 9.55 17.08
N TRP A 41 -12.55 9.41 16.68
CA TRP A 41 -13.04 9.95 15.41
C TRP A 41 -13.07 11.49 15.42
N LEU A 42 -13.60 12.09 16.48
CA LEU A 42 -13.62 13.55 16.65
C LEU A 42 -12.21 14.14 16.71
N LYS A 43 -11.31 13.50 17.46
CA LYS A 43 -9.89 13.91 17.50
C LYS A 43 -9.27 13.88 16.10
N ARG A 44 -9.51 12.82 15.34
CA ARG A 44 -8.98 12.71 13.98
C ARG A 44 -9.57 13.75 13.02
N GLN A 45 -10.86 14.03 13.14
CA GLN A 45 -11.49 15.10 12.35
C GLN A 45 -10.84 16.45 12.63
N LYS A 46 -10.49 16.74 13.90
CA LYS A 46 -9.74 17.96 14.25
C LYS A 46 -8.32 17.98 13.68
N GLU A 47 -7.62 16.84 13.68
CA GLU A 47 -6.24 16.74 13.21
C GLU A 47 -6.10 16.72 11.68
N THR A 48 -7.04 16.09 10.97
CA THR A 48 -6.90 15.79 9.53
C THR A 48 -8.01 16.35 8.67
N GLY A 49 -9.04 16.98 9.26
CA GLY A 49 -10.26 17.40 8.58
C GLY A 49 -11.26 16.26 8.31
N ASP A 50 -10.87 15.00 8.55
CA ASP A 50 -11.67 13.81 8.24
C ASP A 50 -11.56 12.75 9.36
N TYR A 51 -12.49 11.81 9.39
CA TYR A 51 -12.60 10.74 10.36
C TYR A 51 -12.47 9.35 9.73
N GLN A 52 -11.97 9.26 8.49
CA GLN A 52 -11.65 7.98 7.82
C GLN A 52 -10.77 7.06 8.67
N ALA A 53 -10.81 5.75 8.38
CA ALA A 53 -9.92 4.80 9.05
C ALA A 53 -8.44 5.10 8.75
N LYS A 54 -7.52 4.73 9.64
CA LYS A 54 -6.09 4.79 9.28
C LYS A 54 -5.91 3.70 8.23
N THR A 55 -5.44 4.05 7.05
CA THR A 55 -5.06 3.02 6.08
C THR A 55 -3.86 2.31 6.67
N THR A 56 -4.02 1.06 7.08
CA THR A 56 -2.89 0.18 7.35
C THR A 56 -2.27 -0.15 6.00
N ARG A 57 -1.54 0.80 5.40
CA ARG A 57 -0.72 0.46 4.24
C ARG A 57 0.32 -0.53 4.76
N PRO A 58 0.41 -1.76 4.21
CA PRO A 58 1.54 -2.61 4.52
C PRO A 58 2.81 -1.80 4.25
N HIS A 59 3.80 -1.92 5.13
CA HIS A 59 5.10 -1.30 4.96
C HIS A 59 5.59 -1.63 3.55
N ARG A 60 5.58 -0.66 2.65
CA ARG A 60 6.05 -0.85 1.29
C ARG A 60 7.56 -0.97 1.41
N THR A 61 8.08 -2.20 1.40
CA THR A 61 9.53 -2.42 1.29
C THR A 61 10.02 -1.61 0.10
N SER A 62 10.96 -0.70 0.31
CA SER A 62 11.61 0.04 -0.77
C SER A 62 12.13 -0.97 -1.79
N SER A 63 11.83 -0.76 -3.08
CA SER A 63 12.37 -1.63 -4.11
C SER A 63 13.88 -1.40 -4.19
N LYS A 64 14.68 -2.47 -4.16
CA LYS A 64 16.13 -2.36 -4.33
C LYS A 64 16.49 -1.73 -5.70
N ILE A 65 15.74 -2.07 -6.74
CA ILE A 65 15.84 -1.39 -8.05
C ILE A 65 15.04 -0.09 -7.98
N THR A 66 15.75 1.03 -7.94
CA THR A 66 15.21 2.40 -7.92
C THR A 66 15.30 3.04 -9.31
N ASP A 67 16.43 2.85 -9.99
CA ASP A 67 16.70 3.35 -11.35
C ASP A 67 16.25 2.34 -12.42
N TRP A 68 15.10 2.63 -13.04
CA TRP A 68 14.50 1.78 -14.07
C TRP A 68 15.19 1.93 -15.44
N ASP A 69 15.77 3.09 -15.75
CA ASP A 69 16.45 3.32 -17.02
C ASP A 69 17.77 2.55 -17.07
N LYS A 70 18.53 2.56 -15.97
CA LYS A 70 19.74 1.76 -15.80
C LYS A 70 19.42 0.27 -15.88
N PHE A 71 18.34 -0.17 -15.22
CA PHE A 71 17.91 -1.57 -15.28
C PHE A 71 17.48 -1.97 -16.69
N ALA A 72 16.74 -1.14 -17.41
CA ALA A 72 16.34 -1.42 -18.79
C ALA A 72 17.55 -1.55 -19.74
N LYS A 73 18.56 -0.67 -19.62
CA LYS A 73 19.82 -0.77 -20.39
C LYS A 73 20.57 -2.05 -20.08
N PHE A 74 20.69 -2.40 -18.80
CA PHE A 74 21.31 -3.65 -18.36
C PHE A 74 20.61 -4.90 -18.92
N VAL A 75 19.28 -4.94 -18.88
CA VAL A 75 18.52 -6.06 -19.43
C VAL A 75 18.70 -6.16 -20.94
N LYS A 76 18.76 -5.05 -21.67
CA LYS A 76 19.06 -5.06 -23.11
C LYS A 76 20.46 -5.59 -23.40
N GLN A 77 21.46 -5.22 -22.60
CA GLN A 77 22.84 -5.68 -22.77
C GLN A 77 23.03 -7.16 -22.39
N HIS A 78 22.26 -7.67 -21.42
CA HIS A 78 22.39 -9.01 -20.87
C HIS A 78 21.18 -9.92 -21.12
N GLY A 79 20.38 -9.65 -22.15
CA GLY A 79 19.12 -10.36 -22.42
C GLY A 79 19.26 -11.88 -22.58
N GLY A 80 20.43 -12.38 -23.00
CA GLY A 80 20.68 -13.83 -23.09
C GLY A 80 21.04 -14.52 -21.77
N LYS A 81 21.18 -13.78 -20.66
CA LYS A 81 21.63 -14.34 -19.38
C LYS A 81 20.45 -14.85 -18.55
N THR A 82 20.73 -15.86 -17.71
CA THR A 82 19.75 -16.33 -16.73
C THR A 82 19.59 -15.30 -15.60
N GLN A 83 18.46 -15.32 -14.90
CA GLN A 83 18.24 -14.40 -13.78
C GLN A 83 19.31 -14.55 -12.68
N ALA A 84 19.87 -15.75 -12.48
CA ALA A 84 20.97 -15.99 -11.55
C ALA A 84 22.25 -15.27 -11.98
N GLN A 85 22.62 -15.38 -13.27
CA GLN A 85 23.77 -14.65 -13.82
C GLN A 85 23.56 -13.13 -13.78
N MET A 86 22.32 -12.66 -13.99
CA MET A 86 22.00 -11.24 -13.88
C MET A 86 22.16 -10.70 -12.45
N VAL A 87 21.98 -11.54 -11.41
CA VAL A 87 22.26 -11.13 -10.01
C VAL A 87 23.74 -10.87 -9.81
N GLU A 88 24.60 -11.74 -10.34
CA GLU A 88 26.06 -11.60 -10.23
C GLU A 88 26.58 -10.37 -10.99
N LEU A 89 25.94 -10.03 -12.11
CA LEU A 89 26.34 -8.91 -12.97
C LEU A 89 25.75 -7.56 -12.54
N TRP A 90 24.72 -7.57 -11.69
CA TRP A 90 24.12 -6.34 -11.20
C TRP A 90 24.97 -5.71 -10.10
N GLN A 91 25.16 -4.39 -10.15
CA GLN A 91 26.05 -3.67 -9.23
C GLN A 91 25.59 -3.72 -7.76
N GLU A 92 24.31 -3.99 -7.51
CA GLU A 92 23.77 -4.08 -6.15
C GLU A 92 23.42 -5.52 -5.76
N GLN A 93 23.52 -5.83 -4.46
CA GLN A 93 23.11 -7.13 -3.94
C GLN A 93 21.58 -7.28 -3.94
N ILE A 94 21.06 -7.80 -5.05
CA ILE A 94 19.64 -8.08 -5.25
C ILE A 94 19.38 -9.58 -5.38
N SER A 95 18.19 -10.03 -4.99
CA SER A 95 17.83 -11.44 -5.12
C SER A 95 17.36 -11.76 -6.53
N VAL A 96 17.44 -13.03 -6.95
CA VAL A 96 16.88 -13.53 -8.21
C VAL A 96 15.39 -13.16 -8.33
N ARG A 97 14.63 -13.23 -7.22
CA ARG A 97 13.21 -12.82 -7.18
C ARG A 97 13.02 -11.32 -7.46
N THR A 98 13.96 -10.48 -7.04
CA THR A 98 13.93 -9.03 -7.31
C THR A 98 14.10 -8.77 -8.81
N ILE A 99 15.07 -9.44 -9.46
CA ILE A 99 15.28 -9.37 -10.91
C ILE A 99 14.05 -9.86 -11.66
N SER A 100 13.50 -11.02 -11.27
CA SER A 100 12.30 -11.58 -11.88
C SER A 100 11.10 -10.61 -11.85
N ARG A 101 10.83 -9.99 -10.69
CA ARG A 101 9.79 -8.96 -10.56
C ARG A 101 10.06 -7.71 -11.40
N ALA A 102 11.32 -7.29 -11.47
CA ALA A 102 11.70 -6.11 -12.24
C ALA A 102 11.56 -6.34 -13.75
N LEU A 103 11.93 -7.54 -14.23
CA LEU A 103 11.70 -7.96 -15.61
C LEU A 103 10.21 -7.99 -15.95
N HIS A 104 9.38 -8.60 -15.10
CA HIS A 104 7.93 -8.61 -15.27
C HIS A 104 7.34 -7.19 -15.30
N LYS A 105 7.87 -6.26 -14.50
CA LYS A 105 7.43 -4.86 -14.51
C LYS A 105 7.81 -4.12 -15.80
N LEU A 106 8.89 -4.54 -16.47
CA LEU A 106 9.27 -4.05 -17.80
C LEU A 106 8.47 -4.73 -18.93
N GLY A 107 7.50 -5.60 -18.64
CA GLY A 107 6.75 -6.35 -19.65
C GLY A 107 7.53 -7.49 -20.30
N LEU A 108 8.82 -7.60 -19.96
CA LEU A 108 9.68 -8.66 -20.41
C LEU A 108 9.23 -9.94 -19.67
N SER A 109 8.84 -10.99 -20.41
CA SER A 109 8.64 -12.36 -19.89
C SER A 109 9.28 -13.40 -20.81
N ARG A 110 10.16 -14.27 -20.28
CA ARG A 110 10.83 -15.31 -21.07
C ARG A 110 9.84 -16.43 -21.41
N LYS A 111 9.42 -16.53 -22.67
CA LYS A 111 8.86 -17.78 -23.23
C LYS A 111 10.01 -18.76 -23.49
N LYS A 112 9.76 -20.08 -23.40
CA LYS A 112 10.75 -21.18 -23.35
C LYS A 112 11.84 -21.27 -24.46
N LYS A 113 12.00 -20.29 -25.35
CA LYS A 113 13.04 -20.24 -26.38
C LYS A 113 13.79 -18.90 -26.30
N ASP A 114 14.92 -18.92 -25.61
CA ASP A 114 16.14 -18.06 -25.64
C ASP A 114 16.15 -16.57 -25.99
N VAL A 115 15.03 -15.88 -26.21
CA VAL A 115 15.02 -14.45 -26.54
C VAL A 115 13.90 -13.74 -25.78
N TRP A 116 14.26 -12.67 -25.07
CA TRP A 116 13.26 -11.72 -24.55
C TRP A 116 12.75 -10.91 -25.73
N LEU A 117 11.52 -11.16 -26.13
CA LEU A 117 10.81 -10.29 -27.05
C LEU A 117 10.07 -9.22 -26.24
N PRO A 118 10.02 -7.98 -26.76
CA PRO A 118 9.29 -6.86 -26.14
C PRO A 118 7.78 -7.10 -26.06
#